data_AF-A0A1D6L3B6-F1
#
_entry.id   AF-A0A1D6L3B6-F1
#
_cell.length_a   1.000
_cell.length_b   1.000
_cell.length_c   1.000
_cell.angle_alpha   90.00
_cell.angle_beta   90.00
_cell.angle_gamma   90.00
#
_symmetry.space_group_name_H-M   'P 1'
#
loop_
_entity.id
_entity.type
_entity.pdbx_description
1 polymer ?
#
loop_
_entity_poly.entity_id
_entity_poly.type
_entity_poly.pdbx_seq_one_letter_code
_entity_poly.pdbx_strand_id
1 'polypeptide(L)'
;MDVQRLHSLFDVAVQNNLTSLICHYITDVCLDENAVSSDPLLAFLLDEVVIKDWCKKAVNALITEIGVIYKFGLEMMRSKLSQLQKFATQLAGIYSVLEVMVSSFTEAVSAHVNDLHQLIENTLKAKQHLEAMIWCIRHSFIQDICSRYADHTSWSSDVIQRKAYAETKWPGFSDEVSDVNQASKSTLFIEQALQNLGIEQSYMDKEEEIAITCLQNEQSSSMFCSTITTDHFSIDRYPFKNLREAVDVLFLHGASDMVIAKQAILLYYLFDRHWSRPDSEWRYLVDDFAATFGITNRTLLECLVFCLLDDYSSEALEEACSHLPKISSKETHPKIAQVLLERQKYDMALLVLKCTGHGSFSATENFKKDDISSLSEAVTVVRVRIECRLLTEAFMYHRSYCSKVKEQHSADMTHAEDALKNSWVYHVEMMVTEFCAICIKRNLVDKMIDLPWDSEEEKHLHKSLFDSAHEMPMKPNGSLLVVYYLRVNILILIFCI
;
A
#
# COMPACT_ATOMS: atom_id res chain seq x y z
N MET A 1 41.74 -11.84 27.72
CA MET A 1 40.99 -10.62 27.41
C MET A 1 39.59 -10.83 27.98
N ASP A 2 39.03 -9.90 28.75
CA ASP A 2 37.70 -10.08 29.36
C ASP A 2 36.62 -9.69 28.34
N VAL A 3 35.58 -10.51 28.15
CA VAL A 3 34.44 -10.24 27.24
C VAL A 3 33.86 -8.85 27.51
N GLN A 4 33.83 -8.43 28.78
CA GLN A 4 33.34 -7.11 29.17
C GLN A 4 34.18 -5.95 28.60
N ARG A 5 35.50 -6.14 28.49
CA ARG A 5 36.39 -5.10 27.92
C ARG A 5 36.19 -4.98 26.42
N LEU A 6 35.92 -6.09 25.74
CA LEU A 6 35.60 -6.07 24.31
C LEU A 6 34.26 -5.38 24.06
N HIS A 7 33.22 -5.71 24.83
CA HIS A 7 31.92 -5.02 24.76
C HIS A 7 32.06 -3.52 25.04
N SER A 8 32.87 -3.13 26.04
CA SER A 8 33.15 -1.71 26.32
C SER A 8 33.88 -1.01 25.16
N LEU A 9 34.78 -1.71 24.46
CA LEU A 9 35.46 -1.17 23.27
C LEU A 9 34.45 -0.94 22.14
N PHE A 10 33.53 -1.89 21.92
CA PHE A 10 32.47 -1.75 20.93
C PHE A 10 31.51 -0.60 21.26
N ASP A 11 31.13 -0.44 22.53
CA ASP A 11 30.30 0.68 22.97
C ASP A 11 30.97 2.03 22.65
N VAL A 12 32.27 2.16 22.95
CA VAL A 12 33.05 3.36 22.63
C VAL A 12 33.16 3.57 21.13
N ALA A 13 33.35 2.51 20.34
CA ALA A 13 33.41 2.60 18.89
C ALA A 13 32.09 3.11 18.29
N VAL A 14 30.94 2.55 18.71
CA VAL A 14 29.62 3.00 18.27
C VAL A 14 29.34 4.44 18.70
N GLN A 15 29.69 4.81 19.93
CA GLN A 15 29.52 6.18 20.43
C GLN A 15 30.31 7.23 19.63
N ASN A 16 31.42 6.83 19.00
CA ASN A 16 32.27 7.70 18.19
C ASN A 16 32.09 7.48 16.68
N ASN A 17 31.04 6.77 16.25
CA ASN A 17 30.74 6.47 14.85
C ASN A 17 31.88 5.72 14.12
N LEU A 18 32.58 4.84 14.84
CA LEU A 18 33.66 3.97 14.34
C LEU A 18 33.18 2.53 14.18
N THR A 19 31.99 2.33 13.64
CA THR A 19 31.37 0.99 13.50
C THR A 19 32.13 0.08 12.54
N SER A 20 32.89 0.64 11.60
CA SER A 20 33.79 -0.11 10.72
C SER A 20 34.81 -0.96 11.49
N LEU A 21 35.24 -0.54 12.68
CA LEU A 21 36.13 -1.33 13.54
C LEU A 21 35.49 -2.66 13.94
N ILE A 22 34.19 -2.63 14.23
CA ILE A 22 33.42 -3.82 14.64
C ILE A 22 33.14 -4.68 13.41
N CYS A 23 32.84 -4.08 12.26
CA CYS A 23 32.70 -4.82 11.01
C CYS A 23 34.00 -5.55 10.63
N HIS A 24 35.16 -4.91 10.75
CA HIS A 24 36.45 -5.57 10.53
C HIS A 24 36.73 -6.67 11.55
N TYR A 25 36.29 -6.51 12.81
CA TYR A 25 36.39 -7.59 13.79
C TYR A 25 35.59 -8.82 13.35
N ILE A 26 34.38 -8.63 12.82
CA ILE A 26 33.58 -9.74 12.29
C ILE A 26 34.30 -10.42 11.13
N THR A 27 34.80 -9.66 10.16
CA THR A 27 35.40 -10.23 8.95
C THR A 27 36.77 -10.86 9.18
N ASP A 28 37.59 -10.26 10.04
CA ASP A 28 39.00 -10.62 10.16
C ASP A 28 39.26 -11.54 11.37
N VAL A 29 38.37 -11.56 12.36
CA VAL A 29 38.52 -12.35 13.59
C VAL A 29 37.47 -13.46 13.68
N CYS A 30 36.19 -13.16 13.44
CA CYS A 30 35.12 -14.16 13.57
C CYS A 30 34.99 -15.10 12.36
N LEU A 31 35.40 -14.67 11.16
CA LEU A 31 35.35 -15.48 9.94
C LEU A 31 36.69 -16.18 9.60
N ASP A 32 37.73 -16.03 10.43
CA ASP A 32 39.00 -16.71 10.17
C ASP A 32 38.92 -18.20 10.54
N GLU A 33 38.74 -19.06 9.52
CA GLU A 33 38.69 -20.52 9.67
C GLU A 33 39.96 -21.11 10.34
N ASN A 34 41.08 -20.39 10.34
CA ASN A 34 42.33 -20.84 10.94
C ASN A 34 42.46 -20.43 12.41
N ALA A 35 41.62 -19.51 12.89
CA ALA A 35 41.64 -19.01 14.25
C ALA A 35 40.82 -19.94 15.17
N VAL A 36 41.44 -21.03 15.61
CA VAL A 36 40.82 -21.98 16.57
C VAL A 36 41.62 -22.01 17.88
N SER A 37 40.93 -21.98 19.01
CA SER A 37 41.56 -22.09 20.33
C SER A 37 40.95 -23.20 21.18
N SER A 38 41.79 -23.89 21.95
CA SER A 38 41.36 -24.86 22.95
C SER A 38 40.92 -24.21 24.28
N ASP A 39 41.18 -22.92 24.47
CA ASP A 39 40.67 -22.14 25.60
C ASP A 39 39.22 -21.73 25.32
N PRO A 40 38.23 -22.19 26.11
CA PRO A 40 36.82 -21.86 25.90
C PRO A 40 36.54 -20.35 25.82
N LEU A 41 37.29 -19.54 26.57
CA LEU A 41 37.09 -18.09 26.59
C LEU A 41 37.62 -17.45 25.31
N LEU A 42 38.77 -17.91 24.83
CA LEU A 42 39.32 -17.42 23.56
C LEU A 42 38.50 -17.92 22.37
N ALA A 43 38.02 -19.16 22.41
CA ALA A 43 37.11 -19.71 21.41
C ALA A 43 35.81 -18.90 21.34
N PHE A 44 35.24 -18.52 22.49
CA PHE A 44 34.06 -17.66 22.53
C PHE A 44 34.34 -16.27 21.94
N LEU A 45 35.51 -15.67 22.20
CA LEU A 45 35.87 -14.36 21.60
C LEU A 45 35.99 -14.41 20.08
N LEU A 46 36.34 -15.56 19.52
CA LEU A 46 36.43 -15.80 18.08
C LEU A 46 35.05 -16.12 17.46
N ASP A 47 34.02 -16.31 18.28
CA ASP A 47 32.68 -16.71 17.86
C ASP A 47 31.78 -15.48 17.60
N GLU A 48 30.94 -15.57 16.57
CA GLU A 48 29.91 -14.59 16.20
C GLU A 48 28.91 -14.29 17.34
N VAL A 49 28.70 -15.26 18.24
CA VAL A 49 27.77 -15.15 19.38
C VAL A 49 28.15 -13.97 20.29
N VAL A 50 29.44 -13.66 20.44
CA VAL A 50 29.90 -12.51 21.23
C VAL A 50 29.37 -11.19 20.70
N ILE A 51 29.32 -11.05 19.36
CA ILE A 51 28.83 -9.84 18.70
C ILE A 51 27.32 -9.78 18.75
N LYS A 52 26.63 -10.91 18.52
CA LYS A 52 25.17 -11.01 18.63
C LYS A 52 24.69 -10.61 20.03
N ASP A 53 25.33 -11.13 21.07
CA ASP A 53 25.01 -10.81 22.47
C ASP A 53 25.25 -9.34 22.81
N TRP A 54 26.34 -8.76 22.29
CA TRP A 54 26.62 -7.35 22.43
C TRP A 54 25.56 -6.49 21.73
N CYS A 55 25.25 -6.76 20.46
CA CYS A 55 24.23 -6.04 19.70
C CYS A 55 22.88 -6.09 20.43
N LYS A 56 22.45 -7.26 20.92
CA LYS A 56 21.20 -7.42 21.68
C LYS A 56 21.19 -6.56 22.94
N LYS A 57 22.28 -6.53 23.71
CA LYS A 57 22.41 -5.70 24.92
C LYS A 57 22.41 -4.20 24.57
N ALA A 58 23.18 -3.80 23.57
CA ALA A 58 23.31 -2.40 23.15
C ALA A 58 21.97 -1.84 22.65
N VAL A 59 21.27 -2.58 21.78
CA VAL A 59 19.94 -2.19 21.28
C VAL A 59 18.93 -2.07 22.42
N ASN A 60 18.85 -3.05 23.31
CA ASN A 60 17.93 -3.01 24.45
C ASN A 60 18.23 -1.84 25.40
N ALA A 61 19.50 -1.54 25.65
CA ALA A 61 19.90 -0.40 26.47
C ALA A 61 19.46 0.93 25.83
N LEU A 62 19.72 1.11 24.53
CA LEU A 62 19.31 2.31 23.79
C LEU A 62 17.79 2.46 23.77
N ILE A 63 17.04 1.41 23.45
CA ILE A 63 15.57 1.42 23.45
C ILE A 63 15.04 1.80 24.83
N THR A 64 15.61 1.24 25.90
CA THR A 64 15.21 1.58 27.28
C THR A 64 15.47 3.06 27.59
N GLU A 65 16.63 3.60 27.24
CA GLU A 65 16.97 5.02 27.45
C GLU A 65 16.07 5.95 26.64
N ILE A 66 15.78 5.61 25.38
CA ILE A 66 14.84 6.34 24.53
C ILE A 66 13.44 6.32 25.16
N GLY A 67 12.96 5.16 25.59
CA GLY A 67 11.66 5.00 26.25
C GLY A 67 11.54 5.84 27.52
N VAL A 68 12.62 5.91 28.31
CA VAL A 68 12.70 6.80 29.48
C VAL A 68 12.56 8.27 29.06
N ILE A 69 13.25 8.72 28.00
CA ILE A 69 13.11 10.09 27.48
C ILE A 69 11.68 10.37 27.03
N TYR A 70 11.04 9.42 26.34
CA TYR A 70 9.67 9.56 25.83
C TYR A 70 8.60 9.62 26.92
N LYS A 71 8.86 9.07 28.11
CA LYS A 71 7.95 9.18 29.25
C LYS A 71 7.96 10.58 29.87
N PHE A 72 8.97 11.39 29.59
CA PHE A 72 8.96 12.79 29.98
C PHE A 72 8.23 13.63 28.93
N GLY A 73 7.56 14.71 29.35
CA GLY A 73 6.80 15.59 28.44
C GLY A 73 7.66 16.25 27.34
N LEU A 74 6.99 16.90 26.38
CA LEU A 74 7.59 17.52 25.20
C LEU A 74 8.80 18.42 25.53
N GLU A 75 8.72 19.24 26.58
CA GLU A 75 9.82 20.13 26.99
C GLU A 75 11.11 19.37 27.29
N MET A 76 11.01 18.25 28.00
CA MET A 76 12.14 17.41 28.34
C MET A 76 12.70 16.71 27.10
N MET A 77 11.82 16.17 26.23
CA MET A 77 12.25 15.59 24.95
C MET A 77 13.03 16.61 24.10
N ARG A 78 12.56 17.86 24.06
CA ARG A 78 13.22 18.96 23.33
C ARG A 78 14.60 19.28 23.91
N SER A 79 14.72 19.32 25.24
CA SER A 79 16.03 19.53 25.91
C SER A 79 17.04 18.40 25.62
N LYS A 80 16.54 17.19 25.34
CA LYS A 80 17.32 15.98 25.06
C LYS A 80 17.45 15.65 23.57
N LEU A 81 17.06 16.57 22.67
CA LEU A 81 17.06 16.33 21.23
C LEU A 81 18.44 15.93 20.68
N SER A 82 19.51 16.57 21.15
CA SER A 82 20.89 16.23 20.74
C SER A 82 21.31 14.84 21.21
N GLN A 83 20.78 14.36 22.33
CA GLN A 83 21.00 13.00 22.82
C GLN A 83 20.22 11.99 21.97
N LEU A 84 18.97 12.28 21.62
CA LEU A 84 18.16 11.46 20.72
C LEU A 84 18.80 11.31 19.33
N GLN A 85 19.36 12.40 18.79
CA GLN A 85 20.12 12.35 17.53
C GLN A 85 21.34 11.43 17.61
N LYS A 86 22.06 11.44 18.74
CA LYS A 86 23.17 10.50 18.97
C LYS A 86 22.67 9.06 19.01
N PHE A 87 21.56 8.78 19.71
CA PHE A 87 20.98 7.43 19.73
C PHE A 87 20.57 6.95 18.33
N ALA A 88 20.03 7.82 17.47
CA ALA A 88 19.72 7.47 16.08
C ALA A 88 20.99 7.07 15.30
N THR A 89 22.09 7.81 15.45
CA THR A 89 23.38 7.44 14.82
C THR A 89 23.93 6.13 15.36
N GLN A 90 23.77 5.85 16.66
CA GLN A 90 24.23 4.61 17.28
C GLN A 90 23.41 3.40 16.82
N LEU A 91 22.08 3.53 16.72
CA LEU A 91 21.20 2.48 16.17
C LEU A 91 21.52 2.20 14.69
N ALA A 92 21.79 3.25 13.89
CA ALA A 92 22.24 3.08 12.51
C ALA A 92 23.60 2.35 12.43
N GLY A 93 24.52 2.69 13.34
CA GLY A 93 25.79 2.00 13.50
C GLY A 93 25.62 0.51 13.81
N ILE A 94 24.81 0.17 14.81
CA ILE A 94 24.54 -1.22 15.19
C ILE A 94 23.85 -1.98 14.05
N TYR A 95 22.91 -1.35 13.35
CA TYR A 95 22.28 -1.95 12.16
C TYR A 95 23.31 -2.33 11.09
N SER A 96 24.26 -1.45 10.75
CA SER A 96 25.33 -1.79 9.80
C SER A 96 26.19 -2.97 10.24
N VAL A 97 26.43 -3.14 11.54
CA VAL A 97 27.13 -4.31 12.09
C VAL A 97 26.29 -5.57 11.88
N LEU A 98 24.98 -5.52 12.17
CA LEU A 98 24.08 -6.64 12.00
C LEU A 98 23.92 -7.07 10.53
N GLU A 99 23.92 -6.12 9.60
CA GLU A 99 23.89 -6.40 8.16
C GLU A 99 25.15 -7.14 7.67
N VAL A 100 26.33 -6.73 8.16
CA VAL A 100 27.59 -7.45 7.91
C VAL A 100 27.54 -8.86 8.48
N MET A 101 26.96 -9.05 9.67
CA MET A 101 26.77 -10.39 10.22
C MET A 101 25.88 -11.25 9.31
N VAL A 102 24.67 -10.80 8.95
CA VAL A 102 23.75 -11.60 8.11
C VAL A 102 24.38 -11.96 6.76
N SER A 103 25.07 -11.01 6.12
CA SER A 103 25.73 -11.25 4.83
C SER A 103 26.93 -12.19 4.90
N SER A 104 27.60 -12.27 6.06
CA SER A 104 28.80 -13.09 6.24
C SER A 104 28.51 -14.55 6.63
N PHE A 105 27.36 -14.83 7.25
CA PHE A 105 27.07 -16.11 7.90
C PHE A 105 25.98 -16.94 7.18
N THR A 106 25.88 -16.83 5.85
CA THR A 106 24.80 -17.40 5.00
C THR A 106 24.56 -18.92 5.09
N GLU A 107 25.42 -19.71 5.73
CA GLU A 107 25.32 -21.18 5.77
C GLU A 107 25.08 -21.80 7.16
N ALA A 108 25.00 -21.02 8.25
CA ALA A 108 24.94 -21.56 9.61
C ALA A 108 23.52 -21.53 10.23
N VAL A 109 22.91 -22.71 10.43
CA VAL A 109 21.80 -23.04 11.35
C VAL A 109 20.61 -22.05 11.39
N SER A 110 19.49 -22.45 10.74
CA SER A 110 18.20 -21.73 10.65
C SER A 110 17.73 -20.97 11.91
N ALA A 111 17.96 -21.49 13.12
CA ALA A 111 17.51 -20.83 14.35
C ALA A 111 18.34 -19.58 14.74
N HIS A 112 19.68 -19.59 14.52
CA HIS A 112 20.53 -18.44 14.83
C HIS A 112 20.28 -17.28 13.87
N VAL A 113 20.00 -17.61 12.61
CA VAL A 113 19.65 -16.68 11.55
C VAL A 113 18.31 -16.00 11.83
N ASN A 114 17.30 -16.72 12.31
CA ASN A 114 16.00 -16.14 12.66
C ASN A 114 16.11 -15.11 13.80
N ASP A 115 16.84 -15.42 14.86
CA ASP A 115 17.10 -14.48 15.96
C ASP A 115 17.80 -13.19 15.48
N LEU A 116 18.70 -13.31 14.51
CA LEU A 116 19.47 -12.18 13.96
C LEU A 116 18.61 -11.29 13.07
N HIS A 117 17.78 -11.90 12.21
CA HIS A 117 16.75 -11.18 11.45
C HIS A 117 15.78 -10.45 12.38
N GLN A 118 15.39 -11.07 13.49
CA GLN A 118 14.55 -10.43 14.49
C GLN A 118 15.22 -9.21 15.13
N LEU A 119 16.50 -9.33 15.47
CA LEU A 119 17.25 -8.21 16.03
C LEU A 119 17.41 -7.06 15.04
N ILE A 120 17.62 -7.37 13.75
CA ILE A 120 17.64 -6.38 12.67
C ILE A 120 16.29 -5.66 12.58
N GLU A 121 15.20 -6.42 12.51
CA GLU A 121 13.84 -5.87 12.41
C GLU A 121 13.54 -4.91 13.57
N ASN A 122 13.88 -5.32 14.79
CA ASN A 122 13.68 -4.49 15.98
C ASN A 122 14.55 -3.23 15.99
N THR A 123 15.81 -3.35 15.55
CA THR A 123 16.74 -2.23 15.46
C THR A 123 16.27 -1.22 14.42
N LEU A 124 15.79 -1.69 13.27
CA LEU A 124 15.25 -0.84 12.20
C LEU A 124 13.96 -0.14 12.62
N LYS A 125 12.99 -0.85 13.21
CA LYS A 125 11.76 -0.26 13.77
C LYS A 125 12.09 0.85 14.77
N ALA A 126 12.97 0.57 15.73
CA ALA A 126 13.38 1.55 16.75
C ALA A 126 14.09 2.77 16.13
N LYS A 127 14.98 2.56 15.15
CA LYS A 127 15.67 3.64 14.43
C LYS A 127 14.67 4.52 13.68
N GLN A 128 13.82 3.92 12.86
CA GLN A 128 12.84 4.66 12.03
C GLN A 128 11.85 5.43 12.90
N HIS A 129 11.37 4.82 13.99
CA HIS A 129 10.53 5.49 14.98
C HIS A 129 11.24 6.68 15.61
N LEU A 130 12.50 6.51 16.03
CA LEU A 130 13.29 7.59 16.62
C LEU A 130 13.51 8.75 15.63
N GLU A 131 13.79 8.46 14.36
CA GLU A 131 13.94 9.49 13.33
C GLU A 131 12.63 10.28 13.11
N ALA A 132 11.49 9.58 13.02
CA ALA A 132 10.17 10.21 12.94
C ALA A 132 9.84 11.03 14.20
N MET A 133 10.18 10.51 15.38
CA MET A 133 9.99 11.18 16.66
C MET A 133 10.84 12.44 16.81
N ILE A 134 12.11 12.41 16.39
CA ILE A 134 13.00 13.59 16.35
C ILE A 134 12.38 14.69 15.49
N TRP A 135 11.82 14.34 14.33
CA TRP A 135 11.11 15.29 13.48
C TRP A 135 9.88 15.87 14.20
N CYS A 136 9.08 15.02 14.84
CA CYS A 136 7.90 15.47 15.60
C CYS A 136 8.27 16.41 16.77
N ILE A 137 9.32 16.11 17.52
CA ILE A 137 9.80 16.94 18.64
C ILE A 137 10.28 18.31 18.13
N ARG A 138 10.96 18.35 16.98
CA ARG A 138 11.42 19.61 16.36
C ARG A 138 10.25 20.55 16.10
N HIS A 139 9.15 20.01 15.60
CA HIS A 139 7.92 20.72 15.26
C HIS A 139 6.85 20.71 16.37
N SER A 140 7.24 20.49 17.63
CA SER A 140 6.34 20.53 18.80
C SER A 140 5.09 19.64 18.67
N PHE A 141 5.18 18.50 17.97
CA PHE A 141 4.05 17.64 17.60
C PHE A 141 2.88 18.35 16.90
N ILE A 142 3.13 19.45 16.20
CA ILE A 142 2.09 20.22 15.49
C ILE A 142 1.03 20.77 16.47
N GLN A 143 1.41 21.00 17.74
CA GLN A 143 0.50 21.59 18.73
C GLN A 143 0.12 23.04 18.41
N ASP A 144 1.03 23.76 17.74
CA ASP A 144 0.89 25.19 17.44
C ASP A 144 0.18 25.46 16.10
N ILE A 145 -0.08 24.43 15.28
CA ILE A 145 -0.67 24.58 13.95
C ILE A 145 -2.15 24.19 13.96
N CYS A 146 -2.98 25.10 13.49
CA CYS A 146 -4.42 24.90 13.41
C CYS A 146 -4.77 23.85 12.34
N SER A 147 -5.43 22.78 12.78
CA SER A 147 -6.07 21.78 11.91
C SER A 147 -7.28 22.36 11.18
N ARG A 148 -7.67 21.79 10.04
CA ARG A 148 -8.97 22.09 9.40
C ARG A 148 -10.17 21.63 10.24
N TYR A 149 -9.96 20.64 11.12
CA TYR A 149 -10.97 20.13 12.05
C TYR A 149 -10.82 20.75 13.45
N ALA A 150 -11.93 21.00 14.12
CA ALA A 150 -11.95 21.52 15.49
C ALA A 150 -11.48 20.49 16.52
N ASP A 151 -11.87 19.22 16.35
CA ASP A 151 -11.52 18.12 17.23
C ASP A 151 -11.42 16.78 16.46
N HIS A 152 -10.97 15.73 17.16
CA HIS A 152 -10.85 14.39 16.61
C HIS A 152 -12.20 13.81 16.17
N THR A 153 -13.28 14.10 16.89
CA THR A 153 -14.62 13.59 16.59
C THR A 153 -15.16 14.13 15.27
N SER A 154 -14.92 15.41 14.99
CA SER A 154 -15.27 16.06 13.73
C SER A 154 -14.49 15.45 12.57
N TRP A 155 -13.20 15.16 12.78
CA TRP A 155 -12.38 14.53 11.75
C TRP A 155 -12.82 13.08 11.47
N SER A 156 -12.99 12.28 12.51
CA SER A 156 -13.47 10.90 12.39
C SER A 156 -14.83 10.82 11.69
N SER A 157 -15.75 11.75 12.00
CA SER A 157 -17.04 11.84 11.32
C SER A 157 -16.90 12.16 9.83
N ASP A 158 -15.99 13.04 9.44
CA ASP A 158 -15.74 13.36 8.02
C ASP A 158 -15.13 12.18 7.26
N VAL A 159 -14.20 11.44 7.87
CA VAL A 159 -13.63 10.20 7.29
C VAL A 159 -14.71 9.14 7.05
N ILE A 160 -15.61 8.95 8.02
CA ILE A 160 -16.74 8.02 7.88
C ILE A 160 -17.65 8.46 6.72
N GLN A 161 -17.90 9.76 6.55
CA GLN A 161 -18.69 10.27 5.44
C GLN A 161 -18.01 10.05 4.08
N ARG A 162 -16.69 10.25 3.97
CA ARG A 162 -15.93 9.95 2.75
C ARG A 162 -16.05 8.50 2.35
N LYS A 163 -15.92 7.59 3.32
CA LYS A 163 -16.08 6.16 3.10
C LYS A 163 -17.48 5.80 2.61
N ALA A 164 -18.52 6.30 3.30
CA ALA A 164 -19.90 6.09 2.87
C ALA A 164 -20.17 6.63 1.46
N TYR A 165 -19.54 7.75 1.10
CA TYR A 165 -19.64 8.30 -0.26
C TYR A 165 -18.97 7.40 -1.30
N ALA A 166 -17.79 6.85 -1.00
CA ALA A 166 -17.10 5.90 -1.88
C ALA A 166 -17.95 4.64 -2.13
N GLU A 167 -18.60 4.10 -1.10
CA GLU A 167 -19.44 2.88 -1.17
C GLU A 167 -20.73 3.00 -2.01
N THR A 168 -21.20 4.22 -2.32
CA THR A 168 -22.56 4.41 -2.86
C THR A 168 -22.64 4.61 -4.37
N LYS A 169 -21.53 4.89 -5.08
CA LYS A 169 -21.61 5.45 -6.44
C LYS A 169 -21.60 4.45 -7.59
N TRP A 170 -20.94 3.33 -7.42
CA TRP A 170 -20.98 2.20 -8.34
C TRP A 170 -21.07 0.94 -7.49
N PRO A 171 -21.93 -0.03 -7.84
CA PRO A 171 -21.92 -1.30 -7.14
C PRO A 171 -20.47 -1.81 -7.17
N GLY A 172 -19.86 -1.95 -5.99
CA GLY A 172 -18.58 -2.61 -5.88
C GLY A 172 -18.70 -3.98 -6.52
N PHE A 173 -17.62 -4.45 -7.15
CA PHE A 173 -17.58 -5.84 -7.57
C PHE A 173 -17.79 -6.70 -6.32
N SER A 174 -18.95 -7.32 -6.17
CA SER A 174 -19.15 -8.30 -5.11
C SER A 174 -18.45 -9.58 -5.56
N ASP A 175 -17.20 -9.75 -5.13
CA ASP A 175 -16.57 -11.06 -5.08
C ASP A 175 -17.32 -11.88 -4.02
N GLU A 176 -18.52 -12.38 -4.34
CA GLU A 176 -19.34 -13.20 -3.42
C GLU A 176 -18.67 -14.54 -3.04
N VAL A 177 -17.48 -14.83 -3.57
CA VAL A 177 -16.75 -16.09 -3.36
C VAL A 177 -15.37 -15.86 -2.71
N SER A 178 -15.03 -14.65 -2.23
CA SER A 178 -13.80 -14.41 -1.46
C SER A 178 -14.04 -13.99 -0.01
N ASP A 179 -14.30 -14.97 0.85
CA ASP A 179 -14.21 -14.80 2.31
C ASP A 179 -12.76 -14.66 2.82
N VAL A 180 -11.76 -14.55 1.92
CA VAL A 180 -10.33 -14.46 2.30
C VAL A 180 -9.66 -13.16 1.86
N ASN A 181 -10.22 -12.39 0.92
CA ASN A 181 -9.69 -11.08 0.54
C ASN A 181 -10.84 -10.09 0.38
N GLN A 182 -11.14 -9.36 1.45
CA GLN A 182 -12.17 -8.33 1.55
C GLN A 182 -11.77 -7.03 0.80
N ALA A 183 -11.09 -7.15 -0.34
CA ALA A 183 -10.48 -6.05 -1.09
C ALA A 183 -11.41 -5.41 -2.15
N SER A 184 -12.65 -5.89 -2.30
CA SER A 184 -13.57 -5.47 -3.36
C SER A 184 -14.69 -4.51 -2.91
N LYS A 185 -14.65 -4.03 -1.66
CA LYS A 185 -15.40 -2.83 -1.26
C LYS A 185 -14.57 -1.61 -1.65
N SER A 186 -15.23 -0.55 -2.12
CA SER A 186 -14.59 0.74 -2.42
C SER A 186 -14.00 1.34 -1.14
N THR A 187 -12.75 1.02 -0.87
CA THR A 187 -11.98 1.54 0.26
C THR A 187 -11.33 2.87 -0.12
N LEU A 188 -11.02 3.70 0.87
CA LEU A 188 -10.19 4.89 0.67
C LEU A 188 -8.74 4.50 0.31
N PHE A 189 -7.96 5.39 -0.30
CA PHE A 189 -6.53 5.15 -0.54
C PHE A 189 -5.79 4.91 0.79
N ILE A 190 -6.11 5.69 1.82
CA ILE A 190 -5.50 5.53 3.15
C ILE A 190 -5.79 4.18 3.80
N GLU A 191 -7.00 3.64 3.63
CA GLU A 191 -7.38 2.32 4.16
C GLU A 191 -6.60 1.21 3.46
N GLN A 192 -6.49 1.28 2.13
CA GLN A 192 -5.71 0.33 1.35
C GLN A 192 -4.22 0.40 1.71
N ALA A 193 -3.68 1.60 1.91
CA ALA A 193 -2.30 1.78 2.34
C ALA A 193 -2.03 1.15 3.72
N LEU A 194 -2.96 1.31 4.67
CA LEU A 194 -2.85 0.73 6.01
C LEU A 194 -3.02 -0.80 6.03
N GLN A 195 -3.90 -1.34 5.17
CA GLN A 195 -4.04 -2.79 4.99
C GLN A 195 -2.74 -3.41 4.47
N ASN A 196 -2.10 -2.75 3.50
CA ASN A 196 -0.85 -3.23 2.91
C ASN A 196 0.33 -3.23 3.89
N LEU A 197 0.28 -2.46 4.99
CA LEU A 197 1.35 -2.47 6.00
C LEU A 197 1.44 -3.78 6.81
N GLY A 198 0.48 -4.70 6.66
CA GLY A 198 0.53 -6.02 7.31
C GLY A 198 0.46 -5.97 8.85
N ILE A 199 0.07 -4.84 9.44
CA ILE A 199 0.01 -4.63 10.90
C ILE A 199 -0.95 -5.63 11.60
N GLU A 200 -1.84 -6.32 10.87
CA GLU A 200 -2.75 -7.36 11.41
C GLU A 200 -2.09 -8.74 11.59
N GLN A 201 -1.02 -9.06 10.87
CA GLN A 201 -0.43 -10.42 10.86
C GLN A 201 0.69 -10.62 11.89
N SER A 202 1.15 -9.55 12.56
CA SER A 202 2.24 -9.62 13.55
C SER A 202 1.82 -10.15 14.93
N TYR A 203 0.57 -10.60 15.12
CA TYR A 203 0.09 -11.12 16.42
C TYR A 203 0.67 -12.49 16.83
N MET A 204 1.53 -13.10 16.01
CA MET A 204 2.01 -14.47 16.25
C MET A 204 3.34 -14.57 17.03
N ASP A 205 4.10 -13.49 17.20
CA ASP A 205 5.35 -13.51 17.99
C ASP A 205 5.27 -12.61 19.24
N LYS A 206 4.81 -13.20 20.35
CA LYS A 206 4.69 -12.51 21.65
C LYS A 206 6.02 -12.00 22.23
N GLU A 207 7.17 -12.47 21.74
CA GLU A 207 8.49 -11.97 22.14
C GLU A 207 8.94 -10.75 21.32
N GLU A 208 8.42 -10.58 20.10
CA GLU A 208 8.69 -9.44 19.19
C GLU A 208 8.24 -8.11 19.80
N GLU A 209 7.08 -8.13 20.44
CA GLU A 209 6.35 -6.95 20.90
C GLU A 209 6.98 -6.35 22.18
N ILE A 210 7.55 -7.17 23.07
CA ILE A 210 7.93 -6.75 24.42
C ILE A 210 9.10 -5.75 24.43
N ALA A 211 10.06 -5.87 23.50
CA ALA A 211 11.25 -5.02 23.51
C ALA A 211 10.92 -3.57 23.11
N ILE A 212 10.06 -3.38 22.10
CA ILE A 212 9.80 -2.08 21.48
C ILE A 212 8.53 -1.41 22.04
N THR A 213 7.61 -2.18 22.63
CA THR A 213 6.40 -1.65 23.29
C THR A 213 6.71 -0.61 24.37
N CYS A 214 7.90 -0.64 24.99
CA CYS A 214 8.29 0.39 25.95
C CYS A 214 8.43 1.80 25.34
N LEU A 215 8.54 1.91 24.01
CA LEU A 215 8.54 3.18 23.28
C LEU A 215 7.14 3.71 22.99
N GLN A 216 6.10 2.88 23.10
CA GLN A 216 4.72 3.29 22.87
C GLN A 216 4.19 4.14 24.02
N ASN A 217 3.30 5.09 23.71
CA ASN A 217 2.55 5.78 24.75
C ASN A 217 1.51 4.85 25.39
N GLU A 218 1.30 4.89 26.70
CA GLU A 218 0.38 3.99 27.43
C GLU A 218 -1.09 4.09 26.95
N GLN A 219 -1.47 5.17 26.28
CA GLN A 219 -2.79 5.33 25.66
C GLN A 219 -2.91 4.71 24.26
N SER A 220 -1.78 4.47 23.57
CA SER A 220 -1.73 3.86 22.24
C SER A 220 -1.76 2.32 22.29
N SER A 221 -1.32 1.72 23.40
CA SER A 221 -1.39 0.28 23.63
C SER A 221 -2.81 -0.26 23.82
N SER A 222 -3.77 0.58 24.24
CA SER A 222 -5.16 0.16 24.47
C SER A 222 -5.97 -0.03 23.19
N MET A 223 -5.61 0.63 22.07
CA MET A 223 -6.28 0.43 20.77
C MET A 223 -5.91 -0.89 20.09
N PHE A 224 -4.74 -1.47 20.42
CA PHE A 224 -4.35 -2.79 19.94
C PHE A 224 -4.83 -3.93 20.87
N CYS A 225 -5.23 -3.60 22.11
CA CYS A 225 -5.67 -4.56 23.11
C CYS A 225 -7.18 -4.55 23.41
N SER A 226 -7.99 -3.69 22.78
CA SER A 226 -9.44 -3.75 22.95
C SER A 226 -10.02 -4.93 22.20
N THR A 227 -10.14 -6.06 22.92
CA THR A 227 -11.13 -7.13 22.76
C THR A 227 -11.58 -7.43 21.34
N ILE A 228 -11.17 -8.61 20.86
CA ILE A 228 -11.88 -9.41 19.87
C ILE A 228 -13.34 -9.51 20.30
N THR A 229 -14.16 -8.54 19.92
CA THR A 229 -15.60 -8.72 19.76
C THR A 229 -15.77 -9.24 18.36
N THR A 230 -16.34 -10.43 18.27
CA THR A 230 -16.50 -11.29 17.11
C THR A 230 -17.34 -10.72 15.96
N ASP A 231 -17.61 -9.41 15.95
CA ASP A 231 -18.35 -8.71 14.91
C ASP A 231 -17.61 -7.40 14.59
N HIS A 232 -17.07 -7.32 13.36
CA HIS A 232 -16.24 -6.23 12.78
C HIS A 232 -14.73 -6.33 13.03
N PHE A 233 -14.12 -7.41 12.52
CA PHE A 233 -12.70 -7.40 12.17
C PHE A 233 -12.45 -6.40 11.03
N SER A 234 -11.40 -5.57 11.19
CA SER A 234 -10.84 -4.58 10.25
C SER A 234 -11.62 -3.27 10.05
N ILE A 235 -10.88 -2.14 10.02
CA ILE A 235 -11.24 -0.79 9.47
C ILE A 235 -11.27 0.42 10.46
N ASP A 236 -10.94 0.32 11.76
CA ASP A 236 -10.90 1.51 12.66
C ASP A 236 -9.48 2.04 12.98
N ARG A 237 -8.52 1.95 12.04
CA ARG A 237 -7.13 2.42 12.27
C ARG A 237 -6.85 3.87 11.87
N TYR A 238 -7.78 4.52 11.17
CA TYR A 238 -7.67 5.90 10.74
C TYR A 238 -9.02 6.60 10.92
N PRO A 239 -9.06 7.85 11.42
CA PRO A 239 -7.93 8.76 11.67
C PRO A 239 -7.15 8.46 12.96
N PHE A 240 -5.85 8.82 12.98
CA PHE A 240 -5.04 8.79 14.21
C PHE A 240 -5.43 9.95 15.14
N LYS A 241 -5.48 9.74 16.46
CA LYS A 241 -5.91 10.79 17.41
C LYS A 241 -4.93 11.96 17.45
N ASN A 242 -3.63 11.66 17.36
CA ASN A 242 -2.58 12.66 17.37
C ASN A 242 -1.33 12.15 16.64
N LEU A 243 -0.39 13.07 16.38
CA LEU A 243 0.82 12.76 15.63
C LEU A 243 1.71 11.73 16.36
N ARG A 244 1.72 11.71 17.69
CA ARG A 244 2.50 10.72 18.45
C ARG A 244 1.95 9.31 18.22
N GLU A 245 0.64 9.14 18.31
CA GLU A 245 -0.02 7.86 18.04
C GLU A 245 0.19 7.42 16.59
N ALA A 246 0.13 8.33 15.61
CA ALA A 246 0.44 8.03 14.22
C ALA A 246 1.86 7.45 14.06
N VAL A 247 2.85 8.06 14.70
CA VAL A 247 4.25 7.58 14.64
C VAL A 247 4.42 6.25 15.37
N ASP A 248 3.82 6.09 16.55
CA ASP A 248 3.87 4.84 17.32
C ASP A 248 3.22 3.69 16.52
N VAL A 249 2.05 3.91 15.92
CA VAL A 249 1.34 2.91 15.09
C VAL A 249 2.15 2.53 13.86
N LEU A 250 2.60 3.52 13.08
CA LEU A 250 3.20 3.27 11.77
C LEU A 250 4.60 2.66 11.87
N PHE A 251 5.44 3.12 12.80
CA PHE A 251 6.86 2.76 12.81
C PHE A 251 7.22 1.64 13.79
N LEU A 252 6.39 1.39 14.81
CA LEU A 252 6.61 0.28 15.74
C LEU A 252 5.93 -1.01 15.32
N HIS A 253 4.91 -0.93 14.45
CA HIS A 253 4.20 -2.08 13.91
C HIS A 253 4.42 -2.22 12.40
N GLY A 254 4.07 -3.40 11.88
CA GLY A 254 4.32 -3.76 10.48
C GLY A 254 5.81 -3.95 10.18
N ALA A 255 6.12 -4.44 8.99
CA ALA A 255 7.49 -4.75 8.59
C ALA A 255 8.36 -3.49 8.47
N SER A 256 9.66 -3.60 8.79
CA SER A 256 10.62 -2.49 8.79
C SER A 256 11.10 -2.08 7.40
N ASP A 257 10.89 -2.91 6.38
CA ASP A 257 11.21 -2.65 4.97
C ASP A 257 10.24 -1.67 4.30
N MET A 258 9.02 -1.52 4.83
CA MET A 258 7.97 -0.64 4.29
C MET A 258 8.12 0.85 4.65
N VAL A 259 9.34 1.35 4.88
CA VAL A 259 9.59 2.72 5.38
C VAL A 259 8.98 3.80 4.50
N ILE A 260 9.10 3.65 3.18
CA ILE A 260 8.57 4.61 2.21
C ILE A 260 7.05 4.68 2.31
N ALA A 261 6.37 3.54 2.48
CA ALA A 261 4.93 3.49 2.65
C ALA A 261 4.52 4.13 3.99
N LYS A 262 5.24 3.84 5.09
CA LYS A 262 5.00 4.45 6.41
C LYS A 262 5.15 5.97 6.37
N GLN A 263 6.20 6.48 5.70
CA GLN A 263 6.41 7.92 5.49
C GLN A 263 5.32 8.54 4.61
N ALA A 264 4.89 7.87 3.54
CA ALA A 264 3.80 8.35 2.68
C ALA A 264 2.47 8.43 3.43
N ILE A 265 2.18 7.47 4.32
CA ILE A 265 0.97 7.48 5.16
C ILE A 265 1.04 8.61 6.19
N LEU A 266 2.20 8.84 6.81
CA LEU A 266 2.38 9.98 7.71
C LEU A 266 2.22 11.32 6.96
N LEU A 267 2.71 11.41 5.73
CA LEU A 267 2.54 12.58 4.88
C LEU A 267 1.06 12.78 4.48
N TYR A 268 0.34 11.70 4.16
CA TYR A 268 -1.10 11.73 3.94
C TYR A 268 -1.83 12.31 5.16
N TYR A 269 -1.48 11.85 6.38
CA TYR A 269 -2.03 12.39 7.63
C TYR A 269 -1.82 13.90 7.77
N LEU A 270 -0.63 14.41 7.39
CA LEU A 270 -0.35 15.84 7.42
C LEU A 270 -1.22 16.60 6.42
N PHE A 271 -1.37 16.10 5.20
CA PHE A 271 -2.23 16.71 4.20
C PHE A 271 -3.70 16.71 4.64
N ASP A 272 -4.23 15.60 5.11
CA ASP A 272 -5.65 15.49 5.49
C ASP A 272 -6.03 16.47 6.60
N ARG A 273 -5.09 16.78 7.52
CA ARG A 273 -5.31 17.76 8.58
C ARG A 273 -5.20 19.22 8.14
N HIS A 274 -4.44 19.52 7.09
CA HIS A 274 -4.02 20.91 6.82
C HIS A 274 -4.26 21.40 5.39
N TRP A 275 -4.61 20.57 4.40
CA TRP A 275 -4.60 20.98 2.99
C TRP A 275 -5.52 22.18 2.66
N SER A 276 -6.62 22.36 3.40
CA SER A 276 -7.54 23.50 3.21
C SER A 276 -7.11 24.78 3.95
N ARG A 277 -5.97 24.76 4.66
CA ARG A 277 -5.38 25.93 5.33
C ARG A 277 -4.46 26.68 4.36
N PRO A 278 -4.24 27.99 4.56
CA PRO A 278 -3.28 28.74 3.74
C PRO A 278 -1.88 28.14 3.80
N ASP A 279 -1.22 28.02 2.64
CA ASP A 279 0.13 27.44 2.52
C ASP A 279 1.15 28.04 3.51
N SER A 280 1.03 29.34 3.82
CA SER A 280 1.89 30.04 4.77
C SER A 280 1.87 29.46 6.19
N GLU A 281 0.80 28.74 6.56
CA GLU A 281 0.62 28.21 7.92
C GLU A 281 1.18 26.79 8.12
N TRP A 282 1.32 26.00 7.05
CA TRP A 282 1.65 24.57 7.21
C TRP A 282 2.60 24.01 6.15
N ARG A 283 2.75 24.66 4.99
CA ARG A 283 3.50 24.08 3.86
C ARG A 283 4.99 23.88 4.19
N TYR A 284 5.56 24.77 5.01
CA TYR A 284 6.94 24.63 5.51
C TYR A 284 7.17 23.32 6.27
N LEU A 285 6.15 22.75 6.92
CA LEU A 285 6.25 21.47 7.63
C LEU A 285 6.46 20.33 6.64
N VAL A 286 5.68 20.34 5.56
CA VAL A 286 5.75 19.32 4.52
C VAL A 286 7.05 19.43 3.73
N ASP A 287 7.52 20.66 3.45
CA ASP A 287 8.81 20.88 2.80
C ASP A 287 9.98 20.40 3.69
N ASP A 288 9.95 20.67 5.00
CA ASP A 288 10.95 20.16 5.95
C ASP A 288 10.88 18.64 6.12
N PHE A 289 9.67 18.05 6.13
CA PHE A 289 9.49 16.59 6.15
C PHE A 289 10.11 15.95 4.90
N ALA A 290 9.82 16.50 3.71
CA ALA A 290 10.37 16.01 2.46
C ALA A 290 11.90 16.15 2.42
N ALA A 291 12.45 17.26 2.91
CA ALA A 291 13.90 17.46 3.01
C ALA A 291 14.56 16.50 4.02
N THR A 292 13.91 16.25 5.16
CA THR A 292 14.44 15.37 6.22
C THR A 292 14.49 13.91 5.77
N PHE A 293 13.46 13.43 5.08
CA PHE A 293 13.34 12.02 4.66
C PHE A 293 13.71 11.77 3.19
N GLY A 294 14.19 12.79 2.47
CA GLY A 294 14.61 12.64 1.07
C GLY A 294 13.47 12.36 0.10
N ILE A 295 12.26 12.83 0.40
CA ILE A 295 11.07 12.60 -0.42
C ILE A 295 11.10 13.53 -1.62
N THR A 296 10.92 12.96 -2.82
CA THR A 296 10.91 13.77 -4.05
C THR A 296 9.64 14.60 -4.16
N ASN A 297 9.72 15.75 -4.84
CA ASN A 297 8.54 16.59 -5.11
C ASN A 297 7.44 15.83 -5.88
N ARG A 298 7.82 14.85 -6.69
CA ARG A 298 6.88 13.98 -7.40
C ARG A 298 6.06 13.13 -6.43
N THR A 299 6.74 12.41 -5.53
CA THR A 299 6.10 11.59 -4.48
C THR A 299 5.23 12.44 -3.57
N LEU A 300 5.69 13.66 -3.24
CA LEU A 300 4.92 14.62 -2.46
C LEU A 300 3.56 14.93 -3.11
N LEU A 301 3.56 15.24 -4.41
CA LEU A 301 2.36 15.54 -5.17
C LEU A 301 1.46 14.30 -5.35
N GLU A 302 2.06 13.11 -5.52
CA GLU A 302 1.31 11.85 -5.57
C GLU A 302 0.55 11.60 -4.26
N CYS A 303 1.21 11.76 -3.11
CA CYS A 303 0.56 11.65 -1.79
C CYS A 303 -0.55 12.69 -1.59
N LEU A 304 -0.33 13.93 -2.01
CA LEU A 304 -1.36 14.97 -1.97
C LEU A 304 -2.57 14.59 -2.83
N VAL A 305 -2.35 14.10 -4.05
CA VAL A 305 -3.44 13.67 -4.94
C VAL A 305 -4.23 12.52 -4.33
N PHE A 306 -3.60 11.54 -3.68
CA PHE A 306 -4.34 10.49 -2.98
C PHE A 306 -5.24 11.07 -1.87
N CYS A 307 -4.73 12.01 -1.08
CA CYS A 307 -5.52 12.68 -0.05
C CYS A 307 -6.70 13.48 -0.62
N LEU A 308 -6.50 14.19 -1.73
CA LEU A 308 -7.55 14.99 -2.36
C LEU A 308 -8.61 14.11 -3.06
N LEU A 309 -8.21 12.97 -3.60
CA LEU A 309 -9.13 12.03 -4.24
C LEU A 309 -10.02 11.30 -3.24
N ASP A 310 -9.53 11.05 -2.02
CA ASP A 310 -10.30 10.50 -0.90
C ASP A 310 -11.33 11.52 -0.33
N ASP A 311 -11.10 12.83 -0.49
CA ASP A 311 -12.05 13.88 -0.06
C ASP A 311 -13.22 14.01 -1.06
N TYR A 312 -14.47 14.01 -0.60
CA TYR A 312 -15.66 14.07 -1.46
C TYR A 312 -15.99 15.47 -2.02
N SER A 313 -15.30 16.52 -1.57
CA SER A 313 -15.54 17.91 -2.00
C SER A 313 -15.13 18.18 -3.46
N SER A 314 -15.86 19.09 -4.13
CA SER A 314 -15.56 19.47 -5.52
C SER A 314 -14.24 20.24 -5.66
N GLU A 315 -13.88 21.03 -4.65
CA GLU A 315 -12.62 21.77 -4.60
C GLU A 315 -11.41 20.83 -4.61
N ALA A 316 -11.42 19.79 -3.76
CA ALA A 316 -10.36 18.80 -3.73
C ALA A 316 -10.22 18.08 -5.07
N LEU A 317 -11.34 17.80 -5.75
CA LEU A 317 -11.33 17.16 -7.06
C LEU A 317 -10.71 18.05 -8.14
N GLU A 318 -10.99 19.35 -8.13
CA GLU A 318 -10.40 20.31 -9.07
C GLU A 318 -8.90 20.47 -8.85
N GLU A 319 -8.48 20.59 -7.59
CA GLU A 319 -7.07 20.68 -7.21
C GLU A 319 -6.32 19.40 -7.63
N ALA A 320 -6.87 18.22 -7.35
CA ALA A 320 -6.30 16.94 -7.78
C ALA A 320 -6.15 16.89 -9.32
N CYS A 321 -7.18 17.31 -10.06
CA CYS A 321 -7.13 17.33 -11.53
C CYS A 321 -6.04 18.26 -12.08
N SER A 322 -5.69 19.34 -11.38
CA SER A 322 -4.63 20.26 -11.79
C SER A 322 -3.22 19.64 -11.67
N HIS A 323 -3.02 18.72 -10.72
CA HIS A 323 -1.72 18.08 -10.46
C HIS A 323 -1.53 16.78 -11.23
N LEU A 324 -2.60 16.07 -11.58
CA LEU A 324 -2.55 14.78 -12.29
C LEU A 324 -1.64 14.78 -13.54
N PRO A 325 -1.66 15.78 -14.45
CA PRO A 325 -0.79 15.79 -15.61
C PRO A 325 0.71 15.81 -15.28
N LYS A 326 1.09 16.29 -14.09
CA LYS A 326 2.50 16.37 -13.64
C LYS A 326 3.00 15.05 -13.07
N ILE A 327 2.10 14.24 -12.51
CA ILE A 327 2.44 12.99 -11.82
C ILE A 327 2.11 11.74 -12.64
N SER A 328 1.25 11.84 -13.64
CA SER A 328 0.82 10.67 -14.42
C SER A 328 2.00 10.04 -15.17
N SER A 329 2.22 8.74 -14.96
CA SER A 329 3.26 7.94 -15.60
C SER A 329 2.85 6.47 -15.68
N LYS A 330 3.73 5.62 -16.19
CA LYS A 330 3.55 4.15 -16.21
C LYS A 330 3.30 3.55 -14.82
N GLU A 331 3.86 4.15 -13.78
CA GLU A 331 3.78 3.65 -12.40
C GLU A 331 2.59 4.24 -11.61
N THR A 332 1.71 5.00 -12.27
CA THR A 332 0.57 5.64 -11.59
C THR A 332 -0.45 4.59 -11.12
N HIS A 333 -0.87 4.73 -9.87
CA HIS A 333 -1.76 3.77 -9.22
C HIS A 333 -3.12 3.63 -9.94
N PRO A 334 -3.57 2.42 -10.30
CA PRO A 334 -4.75 2.20 -11.17
C PRO A 334 -6.06 2.71 -10.55
N LYS A 335 -6.18 2.67 -9.22
CA LYS A 335 -7.34 3.22 -8.47
C LYS A 335 -7.60 4.71 -8.72
N ILE A 336 -6.59 5.50 -9.15
CA ILE A 336 -6.81 6.91 -9.52
C ILE A 336 -7.85 7.02 -10.65
N ALA A 337 -7.73 6.19 -11.69
CA ALA A 337 -8.67 6.21 -12.81
C ALA A 337 -10.07 5.78 -12.37
N GLN A 338 -10.16 4.82 -11.45
CA GLN A 338 -11.42 4.38 -10.86
C GLN A 338 -12.11 5.51 -10.08
N VAL A 339 -11.40 6.19 -9.18
CA VAL A 339 -11.98 7.29 -8.39
C VAL A 339 -12.41 8.46 -9.29
N LEU A 340 -11.62 8.79 -10.32
CA LEU A 340 -12.01 9.82 -11.29
C LEU A 340 -13.27 9.45 -12.08
N LEU A 341 -13.42 8.18 -12.45
CA LEU A 341 -14.63 7.64 -13.09
C LEU A 341 -15.85 7.79 -12.15
N GLU A 342 -15.73 7.40 -10.88
CA GLU A 342 -16.78 7.52 -9.86
C GLU A 342 -17.19 8.98 -9.63
N ARG A 343 -16.23 9.89 -9.73
CA ARG A 343 -16.43 11.35 -9.60
C ARG A 343 -16.78 12.05 -10.92
N GLN A 344 -17.06 11.29 -11.97
CA GLN A 344 -17.52 11.76 -13.29
C GLN A 344 -16.52 12.68 -14.01
N LYS A 345 -15.22 12.54 -13.73
CA LYS A 345 -14.13 13.24 -14.43
C LYS A 345 -13.49 12.32 -15.48
N TYR A 346 -14.30 11.92 -16.46
CA TYR A 346 -13.93 10.89 -17.44
C TYR A 346 -12.71 11.27 -18.29
N ASP A 347 -12.61 12.53 -18.73
CA ASP A 347 -11.49 12.99 -19.56
C ASP A 347 -10.14 12.90 -18.81
N MET A 348 -10.14 13.21 -17.52
CA MET A 348 -8.97 13.07 -16.66
C MET A 348 -8.64 11.61 -16.38
N ALA A 349 -9.66 10.77 -16.14
CA ALA A 349 -9.47 9.33 -16.01
C ALA A 349 -8.83 8.73 -17.28
N LEU A 350 -9.30 9.15 -18.46
CA LEU A 350 -8.75 8.72 -19.74
C LEU A 350 -7.31 9.19 -19.95
N LEU A 351 -6.98 10.42 -19.54
CA LEU A 351 -5.61 10.93 -19.58
C LEU A 351 -4.68 10.06 -18.72
N VAL A 352 -5.07 9.77 -17.48
CA VAL A 352 -4.30 8.91 -16.57
C VAL A 352 -4.09 7.54 -17.19
N LEU A 353 -5.14 6.90 -17.72
CA LEU A 353 -5.05 5.58 -18.38
C LEU A 353 -4.16 5.57 -19.63
N LYS A 354 -4.08 6.69 -20.35
CA LYS A 354 -3.16 6.83 -21.50
C LYS A 354 -1.72 6.94 -21.03
N CYS A 355 -1.47 7.67 -19.94
CA CYS A 355 -0.14 7.83 -19.37
C CYS A 355 0.42 6.55 -18.73
N THR A 356 -0.46 5.69 -18.19
CA THR A 356 -0.02 4.42 -17.58
C THR A 356 0.39 3.38 -18.63
N GLY A 357 -0.04 3.51 -19.88
CA GLY A 357 0.23 2.52 -20.92
C GLY A 357 -0.63 1.24 -20.80
N HIS A 358 -1.31 1.03 -19.67
CA HIS A 358 -2.31 -0.04 -19.49
C HIS A 358 -3.49 0.08 -20.46
N GLY A 359 -3.66 1.23 -21.11
CA GLY A 359 -4.62 1.42 -22.20
C GLY A 359 -4.10 1.14 -23.62
N SER A 360 -2.83 0.74 -23.82
CA SER A 360 -2.25 0.60 -25.17
C SER A 360 -2.69 -0.69 -25.87
N PHE A 361 -3.00 -0.59 -27.17
CA PHE A 361 -3.43 -1.69 -28.03
C PHE A 361 -2.28 -2.50 -28.63
N SER A 362 -1.02 -2.21 -28.28
CA SER A 362 0.13 -2.78 -28.96
C SER A 362 0.37 -4.24 -28.58
N ALA A 363 0.19 -5.13 -29.58
CA ALA A 363 0.53 -6.55 -29.54
C ALA A 363 2.05 -6.85 -29.57
N THR A 364 2.92 -5.84 -29.41
CA THR A 364 4.37 -5.92 -29.69
C THR A 364 5.27 -5.69 -28.48
N GLU A 365 4.72 -5.44 -27.30
CA GLU A 365 5.55 -5.42 -26.09
C GLU A 365 5.64 -6.86 -25.57
N ASN A 366 6.86 -7.41 -25.57
CA ASN A 366 7.18 -8.70 -24.95
C ASN A 366 7.01 -8.54 -23.43
N PHE A 367 5.79 -8.74 -22.96
CA PHE A 367 5.42 -8.58 -21.56
C PHE A 367 5.74 -9.83 -20.75
N LYS A 368 6.09 -9.63 -19.48
CA LYS A 368 6.34 -10.73 -18.54
C LYS A 368 5.01 -11.40 -18.17
N LYS A 369 5.07 -12.61 -17.62
CA LYS A 369 3.90 -13.43 -17.25
C LYS A 369 2.92 -12.71 -16.28
N ASP A 370 3.37 -11.63 -15.62
CA ASP A 370 2.63 -10.85 -14.61
C ASP A 370 1.85 -9.63 -15.13
N ASP A 371 1.81 -9.37 -16.45
CA ASP A 371 1.27 -8.12 -17.03
C ASP A 371 -0.24 -8.13 -17.39
N ILE A 372 -1.04 -9.11 -16.92
CA ILE A 372 -2.50 -8.99 -17.05
C ILE A 372 -3.01 -8.01 -15.99
N SER A 373 -3.49 -6.85 -16.46
CA SER A 373 -4.26 -5.92 -15.65
C SER A 373 -5.38 -6.68 -14.93
N SER A 374 -5.53 -6.46 -13.63
CA SER A 374 -6.61 -7.08 -12.83
C SER A 374 -7.97 -6.90 -13.52
N LEU A 375 -8.91 -7.84 -13.33
CA LEU A 375 -10.25 -7.74 -13.95
C LEU A 375 -10.93 -6.38 -13.61
N SER A 376 -10.78 -5.92 -12.37
CA SER A 376 -11.28 -4.62 -11.91
C SER A 376 -10.69 -3.44 -12.70
N GLU A 377 -9.38 -3.46 -12.96
CA GLU A 377 -8.72 -2.44 -13.77
C GLU A 377 -9.18 -2.50 -15.23
N ALA A 378 -9.27 -3.69 -15.81
CA ALA A 378 -9.73 -3.88 -17.19
C ALA A 378 -11.17 -3.38 -17.38
N VAL A 379 -12.06 -3.64 -16.43
CA VAL A 379 -13.43 -3.09 -16.45
C VAL A 379 -13.38 -1.57 -16.32
N THR A 380 -12.62 -1.01 -15.38
CA THR A 380 -12.48 0.46 -15.21
C THR A 380 -12.06 1.13 -16.52
N VAL A 381 -11.09 0.54 -17.23
CA VAL A 381 -10.61 1.01 -18.53
C VAL A 381 -11.73 1.01 -19.59
N VAL A 382 -12.54 -0.05 -19.66
CA VAL A 382 -13.72 -0.10 -20.54
C VAL A 382 -14.75 0.96 -20.13
N ARG A 383 -15.07 1.08 -18.84
CA ARG A 383 -16.04 2.05 -18.32
C ARG A 383 -15.66 3.47 -18.72
N VAL A 384 -14.40 3.87 -18.48
CA VAL A 384 -13.88 5.21 -18.82
C VAL A 384 -14.01 5.49 -20.32
N ARG A 385 -13.64 4.53 -21.19
CA ARG A 385 -13.73 4.74 -22.65
C ARG A 385 -15.15 4.87 -23.16
N ILE A 386 -16.09 4.05 -22.66
CA ILE A 386 -17.50 4.15 -23.04
C ILE A 386 -18.06 5.50 -22.57
N GLU A 387 -17.72 5.94 -21.36
CA GLU A 387 -18.13 7.24 -20.83
C GLU A 387 -17.56 8.43 -21.61
N CYS A 388 -16.33 8.32 -22.10
CA CYS A 388 -15.72 9.25 -23.06
C CYS A 388 -16.26 9.13 -24.50
N ARG A 389 -17.30 8.31 -24.74
CA ARG A 389 -17.92 8.03 -26.06
C ARG A 389 -16.97 7.38 -27.08
N LEU A 390 -15.93 6.70 -26.62
CA LEU A 390 -14.95 5.98 -27.44
C LEU A 390 -15.32 4.49 -27.53
N LEU A 391 -16.52 4.19 -28.03
CA LEU A 391 -17.08 2.83 -28.03
C LEU A 391 -16.19 1.83 -28.80
N THR A 392 -15.67 2.24 -29.95
CA THR A 392 -14.77 1.39 -30.76
C THR A 392 -13.45 1.13 -30.02
N GLU A 393 -12.86 2.12 -29.36
CA GLU A 393 -11.65 1.92 -28.57
C GLU A 393 -11.90 1.02 -27.35
N ALA A 394 -13.05 1.17 -26.69
CA ALA A 394 -13.48 0.29 -25.60
C ALA A 394 -13.58 -1.16 -26.07
N PHE A 395 -14.18 -1.38 -27.25
CA PHE A 395 -14.33 -2.71 -27.85
C PHE A 395 -12.97 -3.31 -28.26
N MET A 396 -12.09 -2.53 -28.87
CA MET A 396 -10.73 -2.99 -29.22
C MET A 396 -9.94 -3.41 -27.98
N TYR A 397 -10.09 -2.67 -26.87
CA TYR A 397 -9.46 -3.01 -25.61
C TYR A 397 -10.05 -4.30 -25.01
N HIS A 398 -11.38 -4.40 -24.94
CA HIS A 398 -12.09 -5.60 -24.52
C HIS A 398 -11.58 -6.85 -25.25
N ARG A 399 -11.49 -6.78 -26.58
CA ARG A 399 -11.07 -7.90 -27.41
C ARG A 399 -9.60 -8.27 -27.20
N SER A 400 -8.72 -7.28 -27.05
CA SER A 400 -7.31 -7.50 -26.70
C SER A 400 -7.19 -8.19 -25.34
N TYR A 401 -7.91 -7.70 -24.33
CA TYR A 401 -7.92 -8.31 -22.99
C TYR A 401 -8.43 -9.75 -23.01
N CYS A 402 -9.59 -10.01 -23.61
CA CYS A 402 -10.17 -11.35 -23.68
C CYS A 402 -9.27 -12.33 -24.44
N SER A 403 -8.59 -11.87 -25.50
CA SER A 403 -7.62 -12.70 -26.23
C SER A 403 -6.43 -13.07 -25.35
N LYS A 404 -5.87 -12.11 -24.60
CA LYS A 404 -4.75 -12.36 -23.67
C LYS A 404 -5.11 -13.36 -22.57
N VAL A 405 -6.30 -13.23 -21.96
CA VAL A 405 -6.75 -14.16 -20.91
C VAL A 405 -6.96 -15.58 -21.48
N LYS A 406 -7.51 -15.70 -22.70
CA LYS A 406 -7.65 -16.99 -23.41
C LYS A 406 -6.28 -17.62 -23.73
N GLU A 407 -5.31 -16.82 -24.19
CA GLU A 407 -3.94 -17.29 -24.50
C GLU A 407 -3.21 -17.79 -23.25
N GLN A 408 -3.27 -17.07 -22.13
CA GLN A 408 -2.63 -17.51 -20.88
C GLN A 408 -3.20 -18.83 -20.35
N HIS A 409 -4.52 -19.00 -20.38
CA HIS A 409 -5.15 -20.26 -20.02
C HIS A 409 -4.68 -21.42 -20.90
N SER A 410 -4.46 -21.19 -22.21
CA SER A 410 -3.93 -22.22 -23.10
C SER A 410 -2.49 -22.64 -22.77
N ALA A 411 -1.71 -21.75 -22.15
CA ALA A 411 -0.34 -22.01 -21.71
C ALA A 411 -0.25 -22.67 -20.32
N ASP A 412 -1.17 -22.38 -19.40
CA ASP A 412 -1.16 -22.91 -18.03
C ASP A 412 -1.80 -24.31 -17.88
N MET A 413 -2.50 -24.81 -18.91
CA MET A 413 -3.06 -26.17 -18.98
C MET A 413 -2.02 -27.32 -18.86
N THR A 414 -0.72 -27.02 -18.74
CA THR A 414 0.33 -27.99 -18.39
C THR A 414 0.52 -28.23 -16.89
N HIS A 415 -0.10 -27.44 -16.00
CA HIS A 415 -0.08 -27.65 -14.55
C HIS A 415 -1.50 -27.59 -13.98
N ALA A 416 -2.03 -28.73 -13.54
CA ALA A 416 -3.40 -28.86 -13.07
C ALA A 416 -3.61 -28.31 -11.64
N GLU A 417 -4.85 -27.84 -11.40
CA GLU A 417 -5.61 -27.81 -10.12
C GLU A 417 -6.11 -26.49 -9.50
N ASP A 418 -5.98 -25.30 -10.11
CA ASP A 418 -6.64 -24.07 -9.61
C ASP A 418 -7.80 -23.59 -10.51
N ALA A 419 -8.83 -24.43 -10.66
CA ALA A 419 -9.73 -24.42 -11.82
C ALA A 419 -11.13 -23.76 -11.65
N LEU A 420 -11.33 -22.80 -10.75
CA LEU A 420 -12.65 -22.11 -10.70
C LEU A 420 -12.58 -20.57 -10.81
N LYS A 421 -11.53 -19.93 -10.30
CA LYS A 421 -11.37 -18.46 -10.34
C LYS A 421 -10.57 -17.95 -11.55
N ASN A 422 -9.72 -18.79 -12.13
CA ASN A 422 -8.91 -18.52 -13.32
C ASN A 422 -9.59 -18.96 -14.63
N SER A 423 -10.89 -19.21 -14.62
CA SER A 423 -11.57 -19.52 -15.88
C SER A 423 -11.63 -18.23 -16.69
N TRP A 424 -10.92 -18.20 -17.81
CA TRP A 424 -11.01 -17.14 -18.81
C TRP A 424 -12.47 -16.81 -19.17
N VAL A 425 -13.38 -17.80 -19.04
CA VAL A 425 -14.83 -17.67 -19.18
C VAL A 425 -15.40 -16.63 -18.23
N TYR A 426 -15.02 -16.64 -16.94
CA TYR A 426 -15.48 -15.66 -15.95
C TYR A 426 -15.02 -14.24 -16.32
N HIS A 427 -13.77 -14.07 -16.76
CA HIS A 427 -13.28 -12.77 -17.21
C HIS A 427 -14.06 -12.24 -18.42
N VAL A 428 -14.36 -13.11 -19.40
CA VAL A 428 -15.16 -12.76 -20.58
C VAL A 428 -16.59 -12.41 -20.18
N GLU A 429 -17.24 -13.23 -19.34
CA GLU A 429 -18.61 -12.98 -18.86
C GLU A 429 -18.71 -11.61 -18.17
N MET A 430 -17.80 -11.32 -17.24
CA MET A 430 -17.80 -10.06 -16.50
C MET A 430 -17.54 -8.86 -17.42
N MET A 431 -16.56 -8.95 -18.32
CA MET A 431 -16.24 -7.87 -19.25
C MET A 431 -17.41 -7.56 -20.19
N VAL A 432 -18.06 -8.58 -20.75
CA VAL A 432 -19.22 -8.40 -21.65
C VAL A 432 -20.43 -7.85 -20.89
N THR A 433 -20.70 -8.38 -19.69
CA THR A 433 -21.82 -7.94 -18.85
C THR A 433 -21.69 -6.46 -18.50
N GLU A 434 -20.50 -6.03 -18.08
CA GLU A 434 -20.20 -4.63 -17.75
C GLU A 434 -20.26 -3.71 -18.98
N PHE A 435 -19.70 -4.15 -20.11
CA PHE A 435 -19.78 -3.42 -21.37
C PHE A 435 -21.25 -3.18 -21.77
N CYS A 436 -22.07 -4.24 -21.67
CA CYS A 436 -23.50 -4.20 -21.98
C CYS A 436 -24.26 -3.28 -21.02
N ALA A 437 -24.08 -3.43 -19.71
CA ALA A 437 -24.75 -2.64 -18.69
C ALA A 437 -24.52 -1.13 -18.87
N ILE A 438 -23.30 -0.71 -19.18
CA ILE A 438 -22.96 0.70 -19.40
C ILE A 438 -23.55 1.21 -20.70
N CYS A 439 -23.50 0.41 -21.79
CA CYS A 439 -24.12 0.77 -23.06
C CYS A 439 -25.64 0.93 -22.93
N ILE A 440 -26.30 0.06 -22.16
CA ILE A 440 -27.73 0.17 -21.83
C ILE A 440 -28.00 1.47 -21.07
N LYS A 441 -27.25 1.72 -19.99
CA LYS A 441 -27.39 2.94 -19.17
C LYS A 441 -27.22 4.22 -19.99
N ARG A 442 -26.36 4.19 -21.03
CA ARG A 442 -26.05 5.35 -21.90
C ARG A 442 -26.82 5.37 -23.22
N ASN A 443 -27.74 4.44 -23.45
CA ASN A 443 -28.51 4.29 -24.69
C ASN A 443 -27.62 4.15 -25.95
N LEU A 444 -26.56 3.33 -25.87
CA LEU A 444 -25.62 3.02 -26.97
C LEU A 444 -25.78 1.59 -27.52
N VAL A 445 -26.90 0.94 -27.20
CA VAL A 445 -27.16 -0.47 -27.50
C VAL A 445 -27.20 -0.73 -29.01
N ASP A 446 -27.74 0.21 -29.79
CA ASP A 446 -27.80 0.16 -31.25
C ASP A 446 -26.40 -0.03 -31.86
N LYS A 447 -25.45 0.80 -31.43
CA LYS A 447 -24.05 0.77 -31.89
C LYS A 447 -23.27 -0.39 -31.31
N MET A 448 -23.62 -0.84 -30.09
CA MET A 448 -22.99 -1.99 -29.46
C MET A 448 -23.32 -3.29 -30.21
N ILE A 449 -24.56 -3.46 -30.66
CA ILE A 449 -25.00 -4.63 -31.42
C ILE A 449 -24.31 -4.70 -32.79
N ASP A 450 -23.88 -3.56 -33.35
CA ASP A 450 -23.12 -3.50 -34.61
C ASP A 450 -21.67 -3.98 -34.49
N LEU A 451 -21.15 -4.17 -33.27
CA LEU A 451 -19.76 -4.59 -33.06
C LEU A 451 -19.58 -6.09 -33.40
N PRO A 452 -18.39 -6.50 -33.87
CA PRO A 452 -18.12 -7.86 -34.30
C PRO A 452 -17.80 -8.80 -33.11
N TRP A 453 -18.80 -9.12 -32.31
CA TRP A 453 -18.71 -10.06 -31.18
C TRP A 453 -18.41 -11.48 -31.64
N ASP A 454 -17.67 -12.25 -30.83
CA ASP A 454 -17.50 -13.69 -31.05
C ASP A 454 -18.67 -14.52 -30.46
N SER A 455 -18.78 -15.79 -30.85
CA SER A 455 -19.90 -16.64 -30.43
C SER A 455 -19.96 -16.92 -28.93
N GLU A 456 -18.86 -16.77 -28.20
CA GLU A 456 -18.85 -16.92 -26.73
C GLU A 456 -19.27 -15.62 -26.06
N GLU A 457 -18.77 -14.48 -26.54
CA GLU A 457 -19.17 -13.14 -26.10
C GLU A 457 -20.66 -12.89 -26.36
N GLU A 458 -21.19 -13.31 -27.51
CA GLU A 458 -22.61 -13.16 -27.88
C GLU A 458 -23.57 -13.86 -26.90
N LYS A 459 -23.16 -15.01 -26.31
CA LYS A 459 -23.98 -15.72 -25.32
C LYS A 459 -24.19 -14.87 -24.06
N HIS A 460 -23.11 -14.27 -23.56
CA HIS A 460 -23.15 -13.41 -22.38
C HIS A 460 -23.88 -12.10 -22.68
N LEU A 461 -23.64 -11.51 -23.86
CA LEU A 461 -24.34 -10.31 -24.31
C LEU A 461 -25.86 -10.51 -24.34
N HIS A 462 -26.29 -11.65 -24.90
CA HIS A 462 -27.69 -12.04 -24.99
C HIS A 462 -28.32 -12.23 -23.61
N LYS A 463 -27.63 -12.92 -22.69
CA LYS A 463 -28.06 -13.08 -21.30
C LYS A 463 -28.25 -11.72 -20.61
N SER A 464 -27.25 -10.84 -20.66
CA SER A 464 -27.34 -9.51 -20.02
C SER A 464 -28.45 -8.62 -20.61
N LEU A 465 -28.65 -8.66 -21.93
CA LEU A 465 -29.74 -7.91 -22.58
C LEU A 465 -31.11 -8.47 -22.17
N PHE A 466 -31.24 -9.81 -22.10
CA PHE A 466 -32.47 -10.48 -21.69
C PHE A 466 -32.82 -10.15 -20.24
N ASP A 467 -31.87 -10.27 -19.32
CA ASP A 467 -32.05 -9.96 -17.90
C ASP A 467 -32.45 -8.49 -17.71
N SER A 468 -31.76 -7.57 -18.40
CA SER A 468 -32.08 -6.13 -18.36
C SER A 468 -33.49 -5.81 -18.90
N ALA A 469 -33.93 -6.52 -19.94
CA ALA A 469 -35.28 -6.37 -20.50
C ALA A 469 -36.36 -6.95 -19.58
N HIS A 470 -36.05 -8.03 -18.86
CA HIS A 470 -36.93 -8.62 -17.86
C HIS A 470 -37.15 -7.67 -16.66
N GLU A 471 -36.08 -7.02 -16.18
CA GLU A 471 -36.15 -6.07 -15.07
C GLU A 471 -36.85 -4.75 -15.43
N MET A 472 -36.71 -4.26 -16.68
CA MET A 472 -37.25 -2.97 -17.11
C MET A 472 -38.05 -3.03 -18.43
N PRO A 473 -39.22 -3.69 -18.44
CA PRO A 473 -39.99 -3.97 -19.66
C PRO A 473 -40.57 -2.72 -20.36
N MET A 474 -40.68 -1.59 -19.65
CA MET A 474 -41.27 -0.33 -20.18
C MET A 474 -40.25 0.64 -20.78
N LYS A 475 -38.94 0.31 -20.77
CA LYS A 475 -37.89 1.13 -21.38
C LYS A 475 -37.61 0.68 -22.82
N PRO A 476 -37.10 1.56 -23.72
CA PRO A 476 -36.75 1.20 -25.10
C PRO A 476 -35.73 0.05 -25.22
N ASN A 477 -35.08 -0.32 -24.12
CA ASN A 477 -34.22 -1.50 -23.98
C ASN A 477 -34.92 -2.81 -24.39
N GLY A 478 -36.20 -2.98 -24.04
CA GLY A 478 -36.97 -4.16 -24.45
C GLY A 478 -37.22 -4.23 -25.96
N SER A 479 -37.39 -3.08 -26.61
CA SER A 479 -37.52 -2.99 -28.07
C SER A 479 -36.18 -3.29 -28.78
N LEU A 480 -35.06 -2.90 -28.18
CA LEU A 480 -33.71 -3.17 -28.69
C LEU A 480 -33.33 -4.65 -28.60
N LEU A 481 -33.81 -5.36 -27.56
CA LEU A 481 -33.69 -6.83 -27.48
C LEU A 481 -34.41 -7.51 -28.67
N VAL A 482 -35.61 -7.05 -29.01
CA VAL A 482 -36.36 -7.57 -30.17
C VAL A 482 -35.60 -7.29 -31.49
N VAL A 483 -34.98 -6.12 -31.63
CA VAL A 483 -34.14 -5.78 -32.79
C VAL A 483 -32.91 -6.68 -32.88
N TYR A 484 -32.25 -6.98 -31.74
CA TYR A 484 -31.13 -7.93 -31.69
C TYR A 484 -31.55 -9.32 -32.17
N TYR A 485 -32.65 -9.86 -31.63
CA TYR A 485 -33.18 -11.17 -32.03
C TYR A 485 -33.57 -11.23 -33.50
N LEU A 486 -34.18 -10.17 -34.04
CA LEU A 486 -34.53 -10.10 -35.45
C LEU A 486 -33.27 -10.12 -36.32
N ARG A 487 -32.22 -9.41 -35.95
CA ARG A 487 -30.98 -9.32 -36.74
C ARG A 487 -30.16 -10.61 -36.74
N VAL A 488 -30.00 -11.24 -35.57
CA VAL A 488 -29.26 -12.51 -35.43
C VAL A 488 -30.03 -13.66 -36.09
N ASN A 489 -31.37 -13.72 -35.96
CA ASN A 489 -32.16 -14.78 -36.57
C ASN A 489 -32.47 -14.56 -38.06
N ILE A 490 -32.48 -13.32 -38.57
CA ILE A 490 -32.62 -13.07 -40.01
C ILE A 490 -31.42 -13.63 -40.79
N LEU A 491 -30.21 -13.61 -40.23
CA LEU A 491 -29.04 -14.27 -40.83
C LEU A 491 -29.20 -15.80 -40.90
N ILE A 492 -29.83 -16.41 -39.89
CA ILE A 492 -30.16 -17.85 -39.91
C ILE A 492 -31.29 -18.16 -40.91
N LEU A 493 -32.25 -17.25 -41.08
CA LEU A 493 -33.33 -17.38 -42.07
C LEU A 493 -32.88 -17.13 -43.51
N ILE A 494 -31.90 -16.24 -43.75
CA ILE A 494 -31.36 -15.97 -45.09
C ILE A 494 -30.40 -17.08 -45.56
N PHE A 495 -29.72 -17.79 -44.65
CA PHE A 495 -28.89 -18.96 -45.00
C PHE A 495 -29.67 -20.29 -45.10
N CYS A 496 -30.95 -20.31 -44.71
CA CYS A 496 -31.85 -21.47 -44.82
C CYS A 496 -32.89 -21.34 -45.95
N ILE A 497 -32.77 -20.32 -46.81
CA ILE A 497 -33.48 -20.19 -48.11
C ILE A 497 -32.42 -20.27 -49.20
#